data_AF-A0A929EP73-F1
#
_entry.id   AF-A0A929EP73-F1
#
_cell.length_a   1.000
_cell.length_b   1.000
_cell.length_c   1.000
_cell.angle_alpha   90.00
_cell.angle_beta   90.00
_cell.angle_gamma   90.00
#
_symmetry.space_group_name_H-M   'P 1'
#
loop_
_entity.id
_entity.type
_entity.pdbx_description
1 polymer ?
#
loop_
_entity_poly.entity_id
_entity_poly.type
_entity_poly.pdbx_seq_one_letter_code
_entity_poly.pdbx_strand_id
1 'polypeptide(L)'
;FMAESAAILAPQKSVILPRIDAGCPMADMITAEQLKIEKEKRPGVPVVAYVNTTAEVKALSHICCTSANAVSVIDSVEADEVYMVPDRNLSHYVSLSTNKKMEWWDGFCVTHDRLKPAEVEKAKQEHPGSVFLCHPECNPDVVEIADHVTSTSGMYEFAKKTKAKTIIVGTEMGILYRLKLENPDKEFILPSESLICPNMKLTTLEDVIESLSEMKNIVTVAEETRLKAKEALDRMLAVPRD
;
A
#
# COMPACT_ATOMS: atom_id res chain seq x y z
N PHE A 1 -7.03 9.19 1.41
CA PHE A 1 -7.23 7.99 0.55
C PHE A 1 -8.02 6.84 1.20
N MET A 2 -7.59 6.25 2.33
CA MET A 2 -8.28 5.04 2.86
C MET A 2 -9.70 5.37 3.34
N ALA A 3 -9.86 6.44 4.13
CA ALA A 3 -11.17 6.89 4.59
C ALA A 3 -12.07 7.31 3.40
N GLU A 4 -11.51 7.95 2.36
CA GLU A 4 -12.24 8.23 1.13
C GLU A 4 -12.70 6.94 0.43
N SER A 5 -11.86 5.91 0.38
CA SER A 5 -12.22 4.61 -0.20
C SER A 5 -13.37 3.95 0.57
N ALA A 6 -13.37 4.06 1.90
CA ALA A 6 -14.49 3.60 2.73
C ALA A 6 -15.77 4.42 2.45
N ALA A 7 -15.67 5.75 2.33
CA ALA A 7 -16.81 6.62 2.00
C ALA A 7 -17.36 6.35 0.59
N ILE A 8 -16.49 6.00 -0.38
CA ILE A 8 -16.87 5.61 -1.73
C ILE A 8 -17.69 4.32 -1.74
N LEU A 9 -17.25 3.32 -0.98
CA LEU A 9 -17.85 1.98 -0.93
C LEU A 9 -19.08 1.90 -0.02
N ALA A 10 -19.22 2.79 0.96
CA ALA A 10 -20.33 2.83 1.89
C ALA A 10 -20.97 4.24 1.99
N PRO A 11 -21.54 4.77 0.90
CA PRO A 11 -22.05 6.15 0.83
C PRO A 11 -23.18 6.46 1.84
N GLN A 12 -23.85 5.43 2.32
CA GLN A 12 -24.94 5.51 3.30
C GLN A 12 -24.46 5.51 4.77
N LYS A 13 -23.14 5.41 5.01
CA LYS A 13 -22.55 5.39 6.35
C LYS A 13 -21.68 6.63 6.57
N SER A 14 -21.66 7.11 7.81
CA SER A 14 -20.66 8.10 8.22
C SER A 14 -19.29 7.46 8.32
N VAL A 15 -18.33 7.96 7.56
CA VAL A 15 -16.91 7.60 7.68
C VAL A 15 -16.18 8.76 8.33
N ILE A 16 -15.57 8.51 9.48
CA ILE A 16 -14.88 9.54 10.28
C ILE A 16 -13.39 9.30 10.21
N LEU A 17 -12.62 10.35 9.89
CA LEU A 17 -11.17 10.35 9.97
C LEU A 17 -10.75 11.22 11.15
N PRO A 18 -10.23 10.65 12.27
CA PRO A 18 -9.99 11.43 13.47
C PRO A 18 -9.02 12.59 13.27
N ARG A 19 -8.00 12.39 12.44
CA ARG A 19 -6.99 13.38 12.10
C ARG A 19 -6.98 13.64 10.61
N ILE A 20 -7.50 14.80 10.20
CA ILE A 20 -7.59 15.20 8.78
C ILE A 20 -6.22 15.35 8.11
N ASP A 21 -5.19 15.61 8.91
CA ASP A 21 -3.79 15.71 8.50
C ASP A 21 -3.06 14.34 8.47
N ALA A 22 -3.75 13.23 8.78
CA ALA A 22 -3.24 11.86 8.59
C ALA A 22 -3.26 11.44 7.11
N GLY A 23 -2.53 12.21 6.29
CA GLY A 23 -2.37 12.00 4.86
C GLY A 23 -1.31 10.97 4.50
N CYS A 24 -1.16 10.71 3.21
CA CYS A 24 -0.10 9.86 2.69
C CYS A 24 0.65 10.63 1.60
N PRO A 25 1.91 11.05 1.86
CA PRO A 25 2.67 11.84 0.89
C PRO A 25 2.76 11.18 -0.49
N MET A 26 2.85 9.85 -0.53
CA MET A 26 2.86 9.09 -1.78
C MET A 26 1.55 9.19 -2.56
N ALA A 27 0.40 9.19 -1.87
CA ALA A 27 -0.90 9.36 -2.54
C ALA A 27 -1.05 10.75 -3.17
N ASP A 28 -0.33 11.73 -2.64
CA ASP A 28 -0.29 13.11 -3.11
C ASP A 28 0.79 13.35 -4.19
N MET A 29 1.61 12.33 -4.52
CA MET A 29 2.67 12.45 -5.55
C MET A 29 2.13 12.50 -6.98
N ILE A 30 0.85 12.19 -7.20
CA ILE A 30 0.17 12.33 -8.49
C ILE A 30 -1.21 12.97 -8.31
N THR A 31 -1.49 14.01 -9.08
CA THR A 31 -2.82 14.64 -9.12
C THR A 31 -3.68 14.09 -10.26
N ALA A 32 -4.99 14.37 -10.21
CA ALA A 32 -5.90 14.01 -11.29
C ALA A 32 -5.54 14.70 -12.62
N GLU A 33 -5.06 15.94 -12.58
CA GLU A 33 -4.59 16.70 -13.74
C GLU A 33 -3.35 16.06 -14.35
N GLN A 34 -2.36 15.71 -13.53
CA GLN A 34 -1.16 15.01 -13.99
C GLN A 34 -1.52 13.67 -14.63
N LEU A 35 -2.42 12.90 -14.02
CA LEU A 35 -2.86 11.63 -14.59
C LEU A 35 -3.61 11.82 -15.93
N LYS A 36 -4.42 12.88 -16.10
CA LYS A 36 -5.05 13.19 -17.40
C LYS A 36 -3.99 13.43 -18.49
N ILE A 37 -2.96 14.21 -18.18
CA ILE A 37 -1.84 14.47 -19.10
C ILE A 37 -1.12 13.16 -19.45
N GLU A 38 -0.85 12.29 -18.46
CA GLU A 38 -0.20 11.00 -18.72
C GLU A 38 -1.07 10.05 -19.56
N LYS A 39 -2.41 10.10 -19.41
CA LYS A 39 -3.35 9.35 -20.25
C LYS A 39 -3.38 9.85 -21.69
N GLU A 40 -3.27 11.16 -21.92
CA GLU A 40 -3.19 11.74 -23.28
C GLU A 40 -1.94 11.29 -24.03
N LYS A 41 -0.82 11.10 -23.32
CA LYS A 41 0.42 10.56 -23.88
C LYS A 41 0.33 9.07 -24.24
N ARG A 42 -0.67 8.35 -23.71
CA ARG A 42 -0.82 6.88 -23.80
C ARG A 42 -2.25 6.48 -24.16
N PRO A 43 -2.77 6.89 -25.33
CA PRO A 43 -4.15 6.60 -25.70
C PRO A 43 -4.39 5.08 -25.75
N GLY A 44 -5.40 4.62 -25.02
CA GLY A 44 -5.78 3.20 -24.97
C GLY A 44 -5.07 2.36 -23.91
N VAL A 45 -4.05 2.88 -23.22
CA VAL A 45 -3.37 2.16 -22.14
C VAL A 45 -4.19 2.23 -20.84
N PRO A 46 -4.63 1.10 -20.26
CA PRO A 46 -5.36 1.10 -19.00
C PRO A 46 -4.50 1.59 -17.83
N VAL A 47 -5.09 2.44 -16.98
CA VAL A 47 -4.45 2.92 -15.76
C VAL A 47 -4.81 2.00 -14.59
N VAL A 48 -3.80 1.47 -13.91
CA VAL A 48 -3.95 0.68 -12.68
C VAL A 48 -3.50 1.54 -11.50
N ALA A 49 -4.43 1.93 -10.63
CA ALA A 49 -4.12 2.77 -9.48
C ALA A 49 -3.99 1.95 -8.20
N TYR A 50 -2.85 2.03 -7.55
CA TYR A 50 -2.74 1.58 -6.17
C TYR A 50 -3.74 2.33 -5.28
N VAL A 51 -4.34 1.66 -4.30
CA VAL A 51 -5.32 2.27 -3.38
C VAL A 51 -4.77 3.52 -2.68
N ASN A 52 -3.45 3.65 -2.54
CA ASN A 52 -2.77 4.82 -2.02
C ASN A 52 -2.74 5.97 -3.05
N THR A 53 -3.92 6.46 -3.42
CA THR A 53 -4.18 7.55 -4.38
C THR A 53 -5.42 8.34 -3.95
N THR A 54 -5.61 9.56 -4.42
CA THR A 54 -6.84 10.33 -4.12
C THR A 54 -8.08 9.69 -4.74
N ALA A 55 -9.27 10.07 -4.28
CA ALA A 55 -10.53 9.65 -4.91
C ALA A 55 -10.61 10.08 -6.39
N GLU A 56 -10.08 11.24 -6.73
CA GLU A 56 -10.07 11.77 -8.10
C GLU A 56 -9.16 10.97 -9.03
N VAL A 57 -8.00 10.54 -8.56
CA VAL A 57 -7.10 9.64 -9.31
C VAL A 57 -7.78 8.29 -9.55
N LYS A 58 -8.47 7.73 -8.54
CA LYS A 58 -9.27 6.50 -8.72
C LYS A 58 -10.36 6.67 -9.77
N ALA A 59 -11.05 7.82 -9.77
CA ALA A 59 -12.10 8.12 -10.73
C ALA A 59 -11.62 8.19 -12.19
N LEU A 60 -10.32 8.39 -12.41
CA LEU A 60 -9.71 8.39 -13.74
C LEU A 60 -9.08 7.04 -14.11
N SER A 61 -9.09 6.07 -13.19
CA SER A 61 -8.37 4.81 -13.33
C SER A 61 -9.25 3.69 -13.89
N HIS A 62 -8.65 2.75 -14.60
CA HIS A 62 -9.37 1.58 -15.11
C HIS A 62 -9.70 0.61 -13.96
N ILE A 63 -8.72 0.33 -13.09
CA ILE A 63 -8.89 -0.60 -11.97
C ILE A 63 -7.96 -0.17 -10.83
N CYS A 64 -8.37 -0.42 -9.59
CA CYS A 64 -7.49 -0.24 -8.43
C CYS A 64 -6.68 -1.51 -8.14
N CYS A 65 -5.61 -1.41 -7.35
CA CYS A 65 -4.93 -2.56 -6.76
C CYS A 65 -4.52 -2.28 -5.31
N THR A 66 -4.12 -3.32 -4.59
CA THR A 66 -3.42 -3.24 -3.31
C THR A 66 -2.10 -3.99 -3.42
N SER A 67 -1.17 -3.84 -2.47
CA SER A 67 0.04 -4.67 -2.40
C SER A 67 -0.24 -6.16 -2.19
N ALA A 68 -1.49 -6.56 -1.94
CA ALA A 68 -1.91 -7.95 -1.74
C ALA A 68 -2.52 -8.60 -2.99
N ASN A 69 -2.76 -7.85 -4.06
CA ASN A 69 -3.33 -8.38 -5.30
C ASN A 69 -2.81 -7.67 -6.56
N ALA A 70 -1.68 -6.97 -6.46
CA ALA A 70 -1.20 -6.13 -7.55
C ALA A 70 -0.81 -6.97 -8.77
N VAL A 71 -0.21 -8.15 -8.57
CA VAL A 71 0.15 -9.05 -9.67
C VAL A 71 -1.11 -9.58 -10.35
N SER A 72 -2.03 -10.13 -9.56
CA SER A 72 -3.31 -10.66 -10.04
C SER A 72 -4.15 -9.60 -10.75
N VAL A 73 -4.16 -8.36 -10.26
CA VAL A 73 -4.86 -7.24 -10.90
C VAL A 73 -4.23 -6.93 -12.24
N ILE A 74 -2.91 -6.79 -12.31
CA ILE A 74 -2.22 -6.49 -13.57
C ILE A 74 -2.51 -7.58 -14.59
N ASP A 75 -2.43 -8.86 -14.22
CA ASP A 75 -2.71 -9.98 -15.12
C ASP A 75 -4.17 -10.04 -15.58
N SER A 76 -5.12 -9.58 -14.75
CA SER A 76 -6.55 -9.55 -15.09
C SER A 76 -6.93 -8.49 -16.14
N VAL A 77 -6.09 -7.48 -16.36
CA VAL A 77 -6.37 -6.41 -17.34
C VAL A 77 -6.19 -6.95 -18.75
N GLU A 78 -7.23 -6.87 -19.59
CA GLU A 78 -7.21 -7.27 -21.00
C GLU A 78 -6.48 -6.24 -21.89
N ALA A 79 -5.20 -6.01 -21.62
CA ALA A 79 -4.30 -5.20 -22.44
C ALA A 79 -2.85 -5.72 -22.33
N ASP A 80 -2.07 -5.55 -23.40
CA ASP A 80 -0.64 -5.93 -23.40
C ASP A 80 0.23 -4.92 -22.65
N GLU A 81 -0.26 -3.68 -22.49
CA GLU A 81 0.43 -2.59 -21.82
C GLU A 81 -0.47 -1.96 -20.75
N VAL A 82 0.13 -1.60 -19.60
CA VAL A 82 -0.56 -0.96 -18.47
C VAL A 82 0.27 0.19 -17.90
N TYR A 83 -0.41 1.23 -17.40
CA TYR A 83 0.21 2.35 -16.71
C TYR A 83 -0.15 2.33 -15.21
N MET A 84 0.84 2.13 -14.34
CA MET A 84 0.63 1.97 -12.91
C MET A 84 1.00 3.21 -12.10
N VAL A 85 0.17 3.57 -11.12
CA VAL A 85 0.38 4.76 -10.26
C VAL A 85 0.08 4.46 -8.79
N PRO A 86 0.67 5.18 -7.83
CA PRO A 86 1.76 6.13 -7.97
C PRO A 86 3.12 5.50 -7.64
N ASP A 87 3.16 4.29 -7.06
CA ASP A 87 4.37 3.71 -6.46
C ASP A 87 5.19 2.94 -7.49
N ARG A 88 6.39 3.43 -7.79
CA ARG A 88 7.34 2.82 -8.72
C ARG A 88 7.91 1.50 -8.23
N ASN A 89 8.07 1.33 -6.91
CA ASN A 89 8.71 0.15 -6.33
C ASN A 89 7.75 -1.04 -6.41
N LEU A 90 6.48 -0.82 -6.07
CA LEU A 90 5.40 -1.79 -6.29
C LEU A 90 5.24 -2.09 -7.79
N SER A 91 5.27 -1.06 -8.65
CA SER A 91 5.19 -1.24 -10.11
C SER A 91 6.35 -2.08 -10.64
N HIS A 92 7.57 -1.80 -10.19
CA HIS A 92 8.76 -2.57 -10.51
C HIS A 92 8.64 -4.02 -10.03
N TYR A 93 8.25 -4.25 -8.77
CA TYR A 93 8.03 -5.58 -8.22
C TYR A 93 7.02 -6.39 -9.06
N VAL A 94 5.90 -5.78 -9.44
CA VAL A 94 4.90 -6.45 -10.26
C VAL A 94 5.42 -6.73 -11.68
N SER A 95 6.23 -5.83 -12.24
CA SER A 95 6.83 -6.01 -13.57
C SER A 95 7.73 -7.25 -13.67
N LEU A 96 8.28 -7.72 -12.54
CA LEU A 96 9.06 -8.96 -12.48
C LEU A 96 8.21 -10.23 -12.53
N SER A 97 6.89 -10.10 -12.30
CA SER A 97 5.95 -11.23 -12.15
C SER A 97 4.92 -11.31 -13.30
N THR A 98 4.95 -10.39 -14.25
CA THR A 98 4.00 -10.34 -15.38
C THR A 98 4.73 -10.24 -16.72
N ASN A 99 4.07 -10.66 -17.80
CA ASN A 99 4.58 -10.53 -19.16
C ASN A 99 4.09 -9.25 -19.88
N LYS A 100 3.26 -8.45 -19.21
CA LYS A 100 2.72 -7.20 -19.77
C LYS A 100 3.79 -6.12 -19.79
N LYS A 101 3.76 -5.24 -20.79
CA LYS A 101 4.56 -4.03 -20.79
C LYS A 101 4.04 -3.10 -19.68
N MET A 102 4.90 -2.79 -18.72
CA MET A 102 4.55 -1.89 -17.63
C MET A 102 5.26 -0.54 -17.78
N GLU A 103 4.47 0.53 -17.71
CA GLU A 103 4.95 1.89 -17.48
C GLU A 103 4.37 2.39 -16.15
N TRP A 104 5.02 3.34 -15.48
CA TRP A 104 4.54 3.81 -14.19
C TRP A 104 4.91 5.26 -13.87
N TRP A 105 4.23 5.80 -12.87
CA TRP A 105 4.57 7.09 -12.25
C TRP A 105 5.74 6.94 -11.28
N ASP A 106 6.63 7.93 -11.21
CA ASP A 106 7.81 7.94 -10.34
C ASP A 106 7.49 8.44 -8.92
N GLY A 107 6.46 7.87 -8.30
CA GLY A 107 6.16 8.07 -6.88
C GLY A 107 6.67 6.91 -6.04
N PHE A 108 6.68 7.06 -4.72
CA PHE A 108 7.20 6.06 -3.80
C PHE A 108 6.78 6.31 -2.36
N CYS A 109 6.69 5.25 -1.56
CA CYS A 109 6.50 5.39 -0.12
C CYS A 109 7.81 5.79 0.57
N VAL A 110 7.86 7.00 1.13
CA VAL A 110 9.05 7.50 1.86
C VAL A 110 9.45 6.64 3.06
N THR A 111 8.52 5.90 3.66
CA THR A 111 8.80 5.01 4.79
C THR A 111 9.51 3.74 4.33
N HIS A 112 9.08 3.13 3.22
CA HIS A 112 9.65 1.88 2.72
C HIS A 112 10.88 2.07 1.82
N ASP A 113 10.92 3.12 1.02
CA ASP A 113 12.01 3.42 0.07
C ASP A 113 13.32 3.84 0.78
N ARG A 114 13.22 4.32 2.02
CA ARG A 114 14.36 4.74 2.84
C ARG A 114 15.15 3.57 3.43
N LEU A 115 14.52 2.42 3.64
CA LEU A 115 15.20 1.22 4.14
C LEU A 115 16.32 0.84 3.17
N LYS A 116 17.54 0.65 3.69
CA LYS A 116 18.71 0.27 2.88
C LYS A 116 19.14 -1.18 3.11
N PRO A 117 19.73 -1.84 2.10
CA PRO A 117 20.26 -3.20 2.24
C PRO A 117 21.19 -3.36 3.44
N ALA A 118 22.07 -2.39 3.69
CA ALA A 118 23.01 -2.41 4.82
C ALA A 118 22.32 -2.50 6.20
N GLU A 119 21.14 -1.91 6.37
CA GLU A 119 20.38 -1.98 7.62
C GLU A 119 19.78 -3.38 7.83
N VAL A 120 19.31 -4.00 6.74
CA VAL A 120 18.82 -5.38 6.74
C VAL A 120 19.96 -6.36 6.98
N GLU A 121 21.10 -6.18 6.32
CA GLU A 121 22.29 -7.01 6.49
C GLU A 121 22.81 -6.97 7.92
N LYS A 122 22.88 -5.77 8.51
CA LYS A 122 23.23 -5.60 9.93
C LYS A 122 22.27 -6.38 10.82
N ALA A 123 20.95 -6.26 10.61
CA ALA A 123 19.97 -7.02 11.37
C ALA A 123 20.13 -8.55 11.17
N LYS A 124 20.43 -9.03 9.96
CA LYS A 124 20.71 -10.45 9.69
C LYS A 124 21.98 -10.93 10.40
N GLN A 125 23.01 -10.09 10.51
CA GLN A 125 24.25 -10.40 11.24
C GLN A 125 24.02 -10.45 12.76
N GLU A 126 23.22 -9.53 13.30
CA GLU A 126 22.85 -9.50 14.73
C GLU A 126 21.90 -10.65 15.11
N HIS A 127 21.12 -11.15 14.14
CA HIS A 127 20.18 -12.25 14.32
C HIS A 127 20.39 -13.38 13.29
N PRO A 128 21.47 -14.19 13.43
CA PRO A 128 21.76 -15.28 12.49
C PRO A 128 20.62 -16.30 12.39
N GLY A 129 20.28 -16.72 11.18
CA GLY A 129 19.17 -17.66 10.92
C GLY A 129 17.77 -17.04 10.96
N SER A 130 17.68 -15.71 11.06
CA SER A 130 16.43 -14.97 10.88
C SER A 130 15.93 -15.06 9.43
N VAL A 131 14.61 -14.92 9.26
CA VAL A 131 13.97 -14.76 7.95
C VAL A 131 13.61 -13.30 7.76
N PHE A 132 13.93 -12.72 6.60
CA PHE A 132 13.59 -11.36 6.25
C PHE A 132 12.35 -11.29 5.36
N LEU A 133 11.31 -10.65 5.87
CA LEU A 133 10.09 -10.29 5.14
C LEU A 133 10.13 -8.81 4.78
N CYS A 134 9.85 -8.44 3.53
CA CYS A 134 9.71 -7.03 3.16
C CYS A 134 8.41 -6.74 2.41
N HIS A 135 7.98 -5.48 2.46
CA HIS A 135 6.86 -5.01 1.68
C HIS A 135 7.32 -4.73 0.24
N PRO A 136 6.48 -4.94 -0.80
CA PRO A 136 6.85 -4.63 -2.18
C PRO A 136 7.04 -3.13 -2.48
N GLU A 137 6.68 -2.23 -1.54
CA GLU A 137 7.01 -0.79 -1.63
C GLU A 137 8.46 -0.48 -1.24
N CYS A 138 9.20 -1.46 -0.68
CA CYS A 138 10.61 -1.27 -0.34
C CYS A 138 11.45 -0.98 -1.59
N ASN A 139 12.58 -0.31 -1.36
CA ASN A 139 13.57 -0.10 -2.40
C ASN A 139 13.92 -1.43 -3.12
N PRO A 140 14.04 -1.47 -4.46
CA PRO A 140 14.34 -2.70 -5.20
C PRO A 140 15.55 -3.48 -4.68
N ASP A 141 16.61 -2.80 -4.24
CA ASP A 141 17.81 -3.43 -3.68
C ASP A 141 17.51 -4.18 -2.37
N VAL A 142 16.51 -3.71 -1.60
CA VAL A 142 16.02 -4.39 -0.40
C VAL A 142 15.11 -5.56 -0.76
N VAL A 143 14.27 -5.40 -1.78
CA VAL A 143 13.39 -6.46 -2.28
C VAL A 143 14.21 -7.65 -2.77
N GLU A 144 15.34 -7.41 -3.44
CA GLU A 144 16.23 -8.45 -3.98
C GLU A 144 16.81 -9.36 -2.90
N ILE A 145 17.10 -8.82 -1.71
CA ILE A 145 17.69 -9.58 -0.59
C ILE A 145 16.65 -10.18 0.37
N ALA A 146 15.36 -10.03 0.07
CA ALA A 146 14.25 -10.53 0.87
C ALA A 146 14.06 -12.03 0.71
N ASP A 147 13.82 -12.73 1.83
CA ASP A 147 13.47 -14.14 1.78
C ASP A 147 12.00 -14.33 1.32
N HIS A 148 11.16 -13.33 1.58
CA HIS A 148 9.79 -13.28 1.07
C HIS A 148 9.27 -11.83 0.99
N VAL A 149 8.60 -11.51 -0.12
CA VAL A 149 8.04 -10.19 -0.41
C VAL A 149 6.52 -10.31 -0.40
N THR A 150 5.83 -9.53 0.42
CA THR A 150 4.36 -9.61 0.52
C THR A 150 3.75 -8.37 1.17
N SER A 151 2.44 -8.15 0.96
CA SER A 151 1.62 -7.21 1.74
C SER A 151 1.69 -7.48 3.25
N THR A 152 1.33 -6.48 4.06
CA THR A 152 1.18 -6.63 5.52
C THR A 152 0.27 -7.78 5.91
N SER A 153 -0.83 -8.00 5.16
CA SER A 153 -1.72 -9.13 5.39
C SER A 153 -1.05 -10.48 5.15
N GLY A 154 -0.24 -10.61 4.09
CA GLY A 154 0.50 -11.82 3.82
C GLY A 154 1.67 -12.03 4.79
N MET A 155 2.25 -10.96 5.37
CA MET A 155 3.21 -11.10 6.46
C MET A 155 2.59 -11.75 7.70
N TYR A 156 1.35 -11.38 8.07
CA TYR A 156 0.64 -12.06 9.17
C TYR A 156 0.44 -13.55 8.88
N GLU A 157 0.04 -13.90 7.65
CA GLU A 157 -0.17 -15.29 7.26
C GLU A 157 1.13 -16.09 7.16
N PHE A 158 2.20 -15.49 6.65
CA PHE A 158 3.53 -16.07 6.64
C PHE A 158 4.02 -16.35 8.06
N ALA A 159 3.88 -15.37 8.96
CA ALA A 159 4.31 -15.47 10.34
C ALA A 159 3.61 -16.64 11.06
N LYS A 160 2.34 -16.93 10.78
CA LYS A 160 1.65 -18.11 11.35
C LYS A 160 2.21 -19.44 10.84
N LYS A 161 2.57 -19.51 9.55
CA LYS A 161 2.92 -20.77 8.87
C LYS A 161 4.40 -21.13 8.98
N THR A 162 5.28 -20.15 9.03
CA THR A 162 6.73 -20.39 9.07
C THR A 162 7.18 -21.06 10.37
N LYS A 163 8.25 -21.85 10.31
CA LYS A 163 8.93 -22.41 11.48
C LYS A 163 10.01 -21.48 12.04
N ALA A 164 10.34 -20.39 11.34
CA ALA A 164 11.32 -19.42 11.79
C ALA A 164 10.93 -18.83 13.14
N LYS A 165 11.93 -18.71 14.03
CA LYS A 165 11.77 -18.14 15.38
C LYS A 165 12.06 -16.66 15.44
N THR A 166 12.96 -16.17 14.59
CA THR A 166 13.29 -14.75 14.47
C THR A 166 12.98 -14.28 13.06
N ILE A 167 12.25 -13.18 12.94
CA ILE A 167 11.79 -12.62 11.68
C ILE A 167 12.13 -11.13 11.64
N ILE A 168 12.91 -10.71 10.66
CA ILE A 168 13.17 -9.30 10.36
C ILE A 168 12.04 -8.80 9.46
N VAL A 169 11.47 -7.65 9.80
CA VAL A 169 10.25 -7.13 9.18
C VAL A 169 10.51 -5.77 8.54
N GLY A 170 10.67 -5.75 7.22
CA GLY A 170 10.85 -4.57 6.38
C GLY A 170 9.51 -3.95 5.97
N THR A 171 8.75 -3.45 6.93
CA THR A 171 7.55 -2.63 6.70
C THR A 171 7.26 -1.76 7.93
N GLU A 172 6.17 -1.01 7.90
CA GLU A 172 5.78 -0.08 8.97
C GLU A 172 5.74 -0.75 10.35
N MET A 173 6.35 -0.12 11.36
CA MET A 173 6.55 -0.70 12.71
C MET A 173 5.26 -1.18 13.40
N GLY A 174 4.11 -0.56 13.08
CA GLY A 174 2.84 -0.81 13.75
C GLY A 174 2.33 -2.24 13.56
N ILE A 175 2.74 -2.91 12.48
CA ILE A 175 2.34 -4.31 12.28
C ILE A 175 2.99 -5.26 13.30
N LEU A 176 4.13 -4.88 13.88
CA LEU A 176 4.87 -5.70 14.84
C LEU A 176 4.04 -6.03 16.08
N TYR A 177 3.17 -5.11 16.52
CA TYR A 177 2.29 -5.35 17.66
C TYR A 177 1.40 -6.57 17.42
N ARG A 178 0.70 -6.60 16.28
CA ARG A 178 -0.17 -7.72 15.92
C ARG A 178 0.60 -9.00 15.63
N LEU A 179 1.76 -8.90 14.99
CA LEU A 179 2.65 -10.05 14.76
C LEU A 179 3.04 -10.73 16.07
N LYS A 180 3.46 -9.95 17.08
CA LYS A 180 3.80 -10.44 18.42
C LYS A 180 2.60 -11.02 19.16
N LEU A 181 1.44 -10.35 19.05
CA LEU A 181 0.20 -10.82 19.69
C LEU A 181 -0.25 -12.18 19.13
N GLU A 182 -0.19 -12.36 17.81
CA GLU A 182 -0.61 -13.60 17.15
C GLU A 182 0.45 -14.70 17.17
N ASN A 183 1.72 -14.37 17.48
CA ASN A 183 2.84 -15.31 17.47
C ASN A 183 3.79 -15.05 18.66
N PRO A 184 3.35 -15.29 19.91
CA PRO A 184 4.11 -14.91 21.11
C PRO A 184 5.44 -15.64 21.27
N ASP A 185 5.61 -16.82 20.65
CA ASP A 185 6.83 -17.63 20.71
C ASP A 185 7.87 -17.23 19.64
N LYS A 186 7.67 -16.10 18.96
CA LYS A 186 8.53 -15.60 17.88
C LYS A 186 9.03 -14.20 18.18
N GLU A 187 10.23 -13.94 17.73
CA GLU A 187 10.87 -12.64 17.80
C GLU A 187 10.70 -11.90 16.46
N PHE A 188 10.28 -10.64 16.53
CA PHE A 188 10.12 -9.78 15.36
C PHE A 188 10.99 -8.53 15.50
N ILE A 189 11.87 -8.34 14.52
CA ILE A 189 12.92 -7.31 14.51
C ILE A 189 12.58 -6.24 13.47
N LEU A 190 12.62 -4.97 13.87
CA LEU A 190 12.57 -3.84 12.95
C LEU A 190 14.02 -3.49 12.55
N PRO A 191 14.39 -3.58 11.26
CA PRO A 191 15.79 -3.33 10.85
C PRO A 191 16.17 -1.84 10.91
N SER A 192 15.20 -0.92 10.92
CA SER A 192 15.45 0.52 10.89
C SER A 192 14.28 1.33 11.45
N GLU A 193 14.57 2.43 12.14
CA GLU A 193 13.56 3.42 12.56
C GLU A 193 12.98 4.22 11.38
N SER A 194 13.59 4.13 10.18
CA SER A 194 13.01 4.72 8.96
C SER A 194 11.64 4.14 8.61
N LEU A 195 11.33 2.94 9.12
CA LEU A 195 10.07 2.24 8.96
C LEU A 195 8.96 2.72 9.93
N ILE A 196 9.11 3.88 10.54
CA ILE A 196 8.07 4.53 11.33
C ILE A 196 7.39 5.58 10.45
N CYS A 197 6.12 5.36 10.10
CA CYS A 197 5.36 6.34 9.31
C CYS A 197 4.77 7.42 10.24
N PRO A 198 5.28 8.68 10.21
CA PRO A 198 4.82 9.72 11.13
C PRO A 198 3.34 10.04 10.95
N ASN A 199 2.83 10.05 9.71
CA ASN A 199 1.41 10.33 9.44
C ASN A 199 0.48 9.27 10.04
N MET A 200 0.89 7.99 10.04
CA MET A 200 0.12 6.92 10.70
C MET A 200 0.12 7.05 12.23
N LYS A 201 1.07 7.79 12.82
CA LYS A 201 1.16 8.00 14.28
C LYS A 201 0.49 9.30 14.74
N LEU A 202 -0.11 10.08 13.84
CA LEU A 202 -0.82 11.30 14.21
C LEU A 202 -2.08 11.03 15.02
N THR A 203 -2.81 9.95 14.71
CA THR A 203 -4.06 9.61 15.41
C THR A 203 -3.79 9.05 16.80
N THR A 204 -4.35 9.70 17.82
CA THR A 204 -4.31 9.23 19.22
C THR A 204 -5.67 8.71 19.70
N LEU A 205 -5.74 8.19 20.93
CA LEU A 205 -7.01 7.75 21.53
C LEU A 205 -7.93 8.94 21.83
N GLU A 206 -7.36 10.08 22.23
CA GLU A 206 -8.08 11.33 22.46
C GLU A 206 -8.74 11.83 21.18
N ASP A 207 -8.00 11.82 20.06
CA ASP A 207 -8.55 12.15 18.75
C ASP A 207 -9.76 11.27 18.41
N VAL A 208 -9.67 9.95 18.68
CA VAL A 208 -10.77 9.00 18.42
C VAL A 208 -11.98 9.31 19.30
N ILE A 209 -11.78 9.55 20.60
CA ILE A 209 -12.85 9.88 21.55
C ILE A 209 -13.57 11.17 21.11
N GLU A 210 -12.81 12.20 20.80
CA GLU A 210 -13.34 13.50 20.39
C GLU A 210 -14.12 13.37 19.08
N SER A 211 -13.55 12.67 18.09
CA SER A 211 -14.17 12.47 16.78
C SER A 211 -15.49 11.72 16.85
N LEU A 212 -15.59 10.72 17.73
CA LEU A 212 -16.82 9.96 17.95
C LEU A 212 -17.85 10.74 18.78
N SER A 213 -17.40 11.51 19.78
CA SER A 213 -18.30 12.28 20.65
C SER A 213 -18.94 13.45 19.91
N GLU A 214 -18.18 14.10 19.03
CA GLU A 214 -18.62 15.28 18.28
C GLU A 214 -19.10 14.95 16.86
N MET A 215 -18.91 13.71 16.39
CA MET A 215 -19.19 13.30 15.01
C MET A 215 -18.52 14.23 13.97
N LYS A 216 -17.31 14.71 14.26
CA LYS A 216 -16.54 15.60 13.38
C LYS A 216 -15.69 14.84 12.36
N ASN A 217 -15.14 15.58 11.39
CA ASN A 217 -14.25 15.04 10.35
C ASN A 217 -14.89 13.91 9.52
N ILE A 218 -16.18 14.06 9.20
CA ILE A 218 -16.88 13.15 8.30
C ILE A 218 -16.30 13.30 6.90
N VAL A 219 -15.73 12.22 6.38
CA VAL A 219 -15.16 12.16 5.05
C VAL A 219 -16.28 12.03 4.03
N THR A 220 -16.28 12.92 3.05
CA THR A 220 -17.22 12.91 1.92
C THR A 220 -16.45 12.96 0.61
N VAL A 221 -17.03 12.39 -0.44
CA VAL A 221 -16.49 12.43 -1.81
C VAL A 221 -17.63 12.88 -2.72
N ALA A 222 -17.38 13.83 -3.60
CA ALA A 222 -18.37 14.31 -4.55
C ALA A 222 -18.94 13.15 -5.38
N GLU A 223 -20.27 13.09 -5.53
CA GLU A 223 -20.97 11.91 -6.07
C GLU A 223 -20.46 11.49 -7.46
N GLU A 224 -20.15 12.45 -8.33
CA GLU A 224 -19.60 12.17 -9.65
C GLU A 224 -18.24 11.45 -9.58
N THR A 225 -17.34 11.95 -8.73
CA THR A 225 -16.04 11.31 -8.45
C THR A 225 -16.23 9.95 -7.80
N ARG A 226 -17.17 9.87 -6.84
CA ARG A 226 -17.46 8.66 -6.08
C ARG A 226 -17.87 7.50 -6.98
N LEU A 227 -18.82 7.73 -7.89
CA LEU A 227 -19.33 6.70 -8.79
C LEU A 227 -18.23 6.12 -9.67
N LYS A 228 -17.41 6.99 -10.28
CA LYS A 228 -16.28 6.59 -11.12
C LYS A 228 -15.19 5.85 -10.32
N ALA A 229 -14.83 6.36 -9.15
CA ALA A 229 -13.85 5.71 -8.28
C ALA A 229 -14.35 4.36 -7.75
N LYS A 230 -15.66 4.23 -7.52
CA LYS A 230 -16.30 2.98 -7.10
C LYS A 230 -16.13 1.90 -8.17
N GLU A 231 -16.29 2.22 -9.45
CA GLU A 231 -16.08 1.25 -10.53
C GLU A 231 -14.66 0.66 -10.49
N ALA A 232 -13.64 1.50 -10.34
CA ALA A 232 -12.25 1.05 -10.25
C ALA A 232 -11.99 0.17 -9.01
N LEU A 233 -12.59 0.53 -7.87
CA LEU A 233 -12.51 -0.27 -6.63
C LEU A 233 -13.30 -1.58 -6.72
N ASP A 234 -14.48 -1.60 -7.33
CA ASP A 234 -15.30 -2.80 -7.50
C ASP A 234 -14.57 -3.81 -8.41
N ARG A 235 -13.97 -3.33 -9.51
CA ARG A 235 -13.13 -4.17 -10.39
C ARG A 235 -11.97 -4.79 -9.60
N MET A 236 -11.28 -4.01 -8.77
CA MET A 236 -10.22 -4.51 -7.88
C MET A 236 -10.71 -5.60 -6.92
N LEU A 237 -11.87 -5.38 -6.29
CA LEU A 237 -12.42 -6.29 -5.28
C LEU A 237 -12.91 -7.62 -5.89
N ALA A 238 -13.17 -7.64 -7.20
CA ALA A 238 -13.51 -8.87 -7.93
C ALA A 238 -12.28 -9.75 -8.24
N VAL A 239 -11.06 -9.22 -8.09
CA VAL A 239 -9.81 -9.95 -8.35
C VAL A 239 -9.30 -10.59 -7.05
N PRO A 240 -8.89 -11.88 -7.07
CA PRO A 240 -8.32 -12.55 -5.90
C PRO A 240 -7.01 -11.90 -5.44
N ARG A 241 -6.57 -12.25 -4.23
CA ARG A 241 -5.25 -11.88 -3.72
C ARG A 241 -4.17 -12.80 -4.32
N ASP A 242 -2.96 -12.26 -4.37
CA ASP A 242 -1.73 -12.94 -4.82
C ASP A 242 -1.35 -14.11 -3.88
#